data_AF-A0A150AHX9-F1
#
_entry.id   AF-A0A150AHX9-F1
#
_cell.length_a   1.000
_cell.length_b   1.000
_cell.length_c   1.000
_cell.angle_alpha   90.00
_cell.angle_beta   90.00
_cell.angle_gamma   90.00
#
_symmetry.space_group_name_H-M   'P 1'
#
loop_
_entity.id
_entity.type
_entity.pdbx_description
1 polymer ?
#
loop_
_entity_poly.entity_id
_entity_poly.type
_entity_poly.pdbx_seq_one_letter_code
_entity_poly.pdbx_strand_id
1 'polypeptide(L)'
;MTEEFKIAIEELYSTFDKYSLKPTMEGCPCCVSDNDKSTLHSKKLRELEDDDISKYAFKAMTTWGDIYDFKHYLPRIFELTATRKLVLDTFVILGKLDYGNWNEWEIDERNTIIKFLKAWWKYDINNAPYFDSKTLIEINNKIHDLKGMLHEWDLNINSQGFKNYVDFIENYYYDLKGKNKSLSGLNQDEIDTLILWIEVNSNKLEKGFFEYESEDEVFSKKISDTLYMLERL
;
A
#
# COMPACT_ATOMS: atom_id res chain seq x y z
N MET A 1 -7.77 2.67 12.23
CA MET A 1 -6.29 2.64 12.35
C MET A 1 -5.90 1.94 13.64
N THR A 2 -5.10 0.88 13.53
CA THR A 2 -4.49 0.20 14.68
C THR A 2 -3.50 1.12 15.39
N GLU A 3 -3.18 0.82 16.65
CA GLU A 3 -2.21 1.63 17.41
C GLU A 3 -0.80 1.54 16.81
N GLU A 4 -0.39 0.35 16.38
CA GLU A 4 0.87 0.11 15.66
C GLU A 4 1.01 1.01 14.42
N PHE A 5 -0.05 1.12 13.62
CA PHE A 5 -0.03 1.94 12.41
C PHE A 5 0.02 3.44 12.71
N LYS A 6 -0.70 3.89 13.75
CA LYS A 6 -0.61 5.30 14.20
C LYS A 6 0.80 5.64 14.68
N ILE A 7 1.42 4.78 15.48
CA ILE A 7 2.79 4.98 15.96
C ILE A 7 3.75 5.08 14.77
N ALA A 8 3.63 4.21 13.78
CA ALA A 8 4.48 4.24 12.60
C ALA A 8 4.30 5.53 11.77
N ILE A 9 3.07 6.08 11.69
CA ILE A 9 2.82 7.40 11.08
C ILE A 9 3.52 8.49 11.89
N GLU A 10 3.38 8.52 13.21
CA GLU A 10 4.00 9.54 14.05
C GLU A 10 5.53 9.50 13.98
N GLU A 11 6.12 8.31 13.89
CA GLU A 11 7.56 8.14 13.68
C GLU A 11 8.02 8.66 12.31
N LEU A 12 7.24 8.47 11.24
CA LEU A 12 7.54 9.11 9.94
C LEU A 12 7.61 10.63 10.09
N TYR A 13 6.59 11.24 10.71
CA TYR A 13 6.59 12.68 10.91
C TYR A 13 7.80 13.13 11.74
N SER A 14 8.09 12.44 12.84
CA SER A 14 9.22 12.78 13.71
C SER A 14 10.58 12.65 13.00
N THR A 15 10.79 11.59 12.22
CA THR A 15 12.07 11.34 11.54
C THR A 15 12.34 12.37 10.44
N PHE A 16 11.30 12.79 9.73
CA PHE A 16 11.43 13.72 8.60
C PHE A 16 11.22 15.21 8.98
N ASP A 17 10.86 15.53 10.22
CA ASP A 17 10.66 16.91 10.70
C ASP A 17 11.89 17.82 10.56
N LYS A 18 13.10 17.21 10.53
CA LYS A 18 14.35 17.95 10.28
C LYS A 18 14.41 18.62 8.91
N TYR A 19 13.56 18.21 7.95
CA TYR A 19 13.46 18.84 6.64
C TYR A 19 12.42 19.96 6.70
N SER A 20 12.90 21.20 6.70
CA SER A 20 12.04 22.38 6.80
C SER A 20 11.35 22.71 5.47
N LEU A 21 10.13 23.23 5.58
CA LEU A 21 9.41 23.81 4.46
C LEU A 21 10.20 25.00 3.90
N LYS A 22 10.62 24.93 2.64
CA LYS A 22 11.25 26.07 1.96
C LYS A 22 10.17 27.11 1.60
N PRO A 23 10.45 28.42 1.71
CA PRO A 23 9.49 29.46 1.31
C PRO A 23 9.10 29.41 -0.17
N THR A 24 9.99 28.87 -0.99
CA THR A 24 9.81 28.73 -2.44
C THR A 24 10.39 27.39 -2.90
N MET A 25 9.68 26.73 -3.81
CA MET A 25 10.12 25.51 -4.46
C MET A 25 10.15 25.72 -5.96
N GLU A 26 11.27 25.36 -6.59
CA GLU A 26 11.38 25.41 -8.04
C GLU A 26 10.48 24.34 -8.69
N GLY A 27 9.87 24.68 -9.82
CA GLY A 27 9.13 23.73 -10.63
C GLY A 27 9.18 24.13 -12.10
N CYS A 28 9.03 23.17 -13.02
CA CYS A 28 9.04 23.50 -14.45
C CYS A 28 7.93 24.53 -14.71
N PRO A 29 8.24 25.69 -15.33
CA PRO A 29 7.24 26.70 -15.66
C PRO A 29 6.09 26.15 -16.53
N CYS A 30 6.37 25.08 -17.27
CA CYS A 30 5.43 24.35 -18.11
C CYS A 30 4.46 23.43 -17.35
N CYS A 31 4.80 23.03 -16.13
CA CYS A 31 4.12 21.96 -15.37
C CYS A 31 3.53 22.43 -14.04
N VAL A 32 4.09 23.49 -13.46
CA VAL A 32 3.78 23.97 -12.12
C VAL A 32 3.53 25.47 -12.21
N SER A 33 2.28 25.87 -11.99
CA SER A 33 1.87 27.27 -11.90
C SER A 33 2.16 27.84 -10.50
N ASP A 34 2.16 29.17 -10.37
CA ASP A 34 2.27 29.79 -9.06
C ASP A 34 1.07 29.49 -8.16
N ASN A 35 -0.12 29.26 -8.75
CA ASN A 35 -1.28 28.80 -8.01
C ASN A 35 -1.03 27.42 -7.37
N ASP A 36 -0.42 26.48 -8.10
CA ASP A 36 -0.07 25.17 -7.55
C ASP A 36 0.87 25.30 -6.35
N LYS A 37 1.88 26.19 -6.46
CA LYS A 37 2.80 26.49 -5.36
C LYS A 37 2.07 27.08 -4.16
N SER A 38 1.16 28.04 -4.37
CA SER A 38 0.36 28.63 -3.31
C SER A 38 -0.55 27.61 -2.64
N THR A 39 -1.18 26.71 -3.39
CA THR A 39 -2.01 25.64 -2.84
C THR A 39 -1.19 24.72 -1.92
N LEU A 40 -0.02 24.27 -2.37
CA LEU A 40 0.84 23.39 -1.56
C LEU A 40 1.28 24.04 -0.24
N HIS A 41 1.46 25.37 -0.22
CA HIS A 41 1.84 26.14 0.98
C HIS A 41 0.64 26.69 1.77
N SER A 42 -0.59 26.36 1.40
CA SER A 42 -1.80 27.00 1.95
C SER A 42 -2.14 26.58 3.37
N LYS A 43 -1.68 25.40 3.80
CA LYS A 43 -2.00 24.78 5.10
C LYS A 43 -0.75 24.21 5.74
N LYS A 44 -0.85 23.86 7.03
CA LYS A 44 0.21 23.08 7.69
C LYS A 44 0.29 21.68 7.05
N LEU A 45 1.47 21.07 7.09
CA LEU A 45 1.73 19.76 6.47
C LEU A 45 0.64 18.70 6.77
N ARG A 46 0.20 18.59 8.03
CA ARG A 46 -0.84 17.60 8.45
C ARG A 46 -2.26 17.95 8.03
N GLU A 47 -2.49 19.18 7.60
CA GLU A 47 -3.80 19.67 7.17
C GLU A 47 -3.96 19.61 5.64
N LEU A 48 -2.89 19.29 4.89
CA LEU A 48 -2.95 19.15 3.44
C LEU A 48 -3.80 17.94 3.05
N GLU A 49 -4.72 18.12 2.13
CA GLU A 49 -5.59 17.07 1.58
C GLU A 49 -5.13 16.68 0.17
N ASP A 50 -5.80 15.72 -0.47
CA ASP A 50 -5.45 15.23 -1.81
C ASP A 50 -5.35 16.37 -2.84
N ASP A 51 -6.34 17.27 -2.86
CA ASP A 51 -6.37 18.43 -3.75
C ASP A 51 -5.19 19.38 -3.53
N ASP A 52 -4.60 19.39 -2.32
CA ASP A 52 -3.49 20.28 -1.99
C ASP A 52 -2.13 19.69 -2.40
N ILE A 53 -1.97 18.37 -2.29
CA ILE A 53 -0.65 17.71 -2.36
C ILE A 53 -0.48 16.73 -3.52
N SER A 54 -1.56 16.19 -4.10
CA SER A 54 -1.48 15.17 -5.16
C SER A 54 -0.62 15.61 -6.35
N LYS A 55 -0.82 16.82 -6.84
CA LYS A 55 -0.03 17.35 -7.96
C LYS A 55 1.46 17.44 -7.62
N TYR A 56 1.78 17.83 -6.38
CA TYR A 56 3.15 17.82 -5.90
C TYR A 56 3.69 16.39 -5.81
N ALA A 57 2.99 15.47 -5.15
CA ALA A 57 3.40 14.07 -5.00
C ALA A 57 3.69 13.40 -6.35
N PHE A 58 2.87 13.65 -7.37
CA PHE A 58 3.10 13.16 -8.73
C PHE A 58 4.38 13.73 -9.36
N LYS A 59 4.66 15.03 -9.14
CA LYS A 59 5.76 15.78 -9.78
C LYS A 59 7.03 15.87 -8.94
N ALA A 60 7.00 15.38 -7.70
CA ALA A 60 8.08 15.50 -6.74
C ALA A 60 9.40 15.00 -7.34
N MET A 61 10.45 15.82 -7.18
CA MET A 61 11.82 15.61 -7.66
C MET A 61 12.01 15.57 -9.18
N THR A 62 10.96 15.39 -9.98
CA THR A 62 11.08 15.33 -11.44
C THR A 62 10.86 16.69 -12.08
N THR A 63 9.77 17.36 -11.72
CA THR A 63 9.40 18.66 -12.29
C THR A 63 8.99 19.67 -11.22
N TRP A 64 9.04 19.29 -9.94
CA TRP A 64 8.71 20.15 -8.80
C TRP A 64 9.49 19.74 -7.54
N GLY A 65 10.30 20.67 -7.03
CA GLY A 65 11.10 20.50 -5.81
C GLY A 65 12.28 19.56 -5.98
N ASP A 66 13.12 19.52 -4.95
CA ASP A 66 14.25 18.60 -4.82
C ASP A 66 13.98 17.48 -3.81
N ILE A 67 15.01 16.69 -3.52
CA ILE A 67 14.95 15.59 -2.55
C ILE A 67 14.59 16.05 -1.14
N TYR A 68 15.06 17.22 -0.71
CA TYR A 68 14.77 17.75 0.63
C TYR A 68 13.32 18.19 0.75
N ASP A 69 12.78 18.77 -0.34
CA ASP A 69 11.36 19.09 -0.40
C ASP A 69 10.51 17.82 -0.36
N PHE A 70 10.91 16.77 -1.10
CA PHE A 70 10.18 15.50 -1.08
C PHE A 70 10.17 14.89 0.31
N LYS A 71 11.32 14.88 0.99
CA LYS A 71 11.44 14.39 2.36
C LYS A 71 10.60 15.19 3.36
N HIS A 72 10.43 16.50 3.18
CA HIS A 72 9.51 17.29 4.00
C HIS A 72 8.05 16.82 3.86
N TYR A 73 7.58 16.59 2.64
CA TYR A 73 6.20 16.20 2.37
C TYR A 73 5.92 14.69 2.48
N LEU A 74 6.98 13.86 2.50
CA LEU A 74 6.89 12.40 2.48
C LEU A 74 5.97 11.83 3.55
N PRO A 75 6.04 12.25 4.84
CA PRO A 75 5.14 11.71 5.87
C PRO A 75 3.67 11.91 5.51
N ARG A 76 3.31 13.08 4.96
CA ARG A 76 1.92 13.37 4.59
C ARG A 76 1.47 12.60 3.36
N ILE A 77 2.33 12.52 2.35
CA ILE A 77 2.06 11.73 1.14
C ILE A 77 1.81 10.26 1.52
N PHE A 78 2.66 9.69 2.39
CA PHE A 78 2.56 8.30 2.82
C PHE A 78 1.33 8.06 3.69
N GLU A 79 1.02 8.94 4.63
CA GLU A 79 -0.20 8.85 5.44
C GLU A 79 -1.47 8.86 4.57
N LEU A 80 -1.57 9.81 3.63
CA LEU A 80 -2.73 9.90 2.74
C LEU A 80 -2.84 8.70 1.80
N THR A 81 -1.71 8.21 1.27
CA THR A 81 -1.69 7.01 0.41
C THR A 81 -2.14 5.78 1.20
N ALA A 82 -1.56 5.54 2.37
CA ALA A 82 -1.84 4.38 3.20
C ALA A 82 -3.24 4.38 3.83
N THR A 83 -3.89 5.55 3.90
CA THR A 83 -5.28 5.69 4.32
C THR A 83 -6.26 5.79 3.15
N ARG A 84 -5.79 5.53 1.92
CA ARG A 84 -6.57 5.58 0.66
C ARG A 84 -7.27 6.92 0.43
N LYS A 85 -6.66 8.01 0.90
CA LYS A 85 -7.12 9.39 0.72
C LYS A 85 -6.43 10.11 -0.42
N LEU A 86 -5.25 9.65 -0.84
CA LEU A 86 -4.55 10.18 -2.01
C LEU A 86 -5.00 9.42 -3.26
N VAL A 87 -5.41 10.13 -4.32
CA VAL A 87 -5.94 9.52 -5.56
C VAL A 87 -4.82 9.06 -6.52
N LEU A 88 -3.56 9.11 -6.09
CA LEU A 88 -2.42 8.63 -6.86
C LEU A 88 -2.17 7.14 -6.65
N ASP A 89 -1.77 6.46 -7.72
CA ASP A 89 -1.40 5.05 -7.69
C ASP A 89 -0.19 4.83 -6.75
N THR A 90 -0.28 3.81 -5.90
CA THR A 90 0.78 3.38 -4.97
C THR A 90 2.12 3.17 -5.68
N PHE A 91 2.12 2.67 -6.93
CA PHE A 91 3.33 2.53 -7.75
C PHE A 91 4.01 3.87 -8.00
N VAL A 92 3.23 4.93 -8.28
CA VAL A 92 3.78 6.27 -8.49
C VAL A 92 4.43 6.78 -7.21
N ILE A 93 3.74 6.61 -6.06
CA ILE A 93 4.20 7.13 -4.77
C ILE A 93 5.44 6.39 -4.29
N LEU A 94 5.40 5.06 -4.22
CA LEU A 94 6.55 4.27 -3.77
C LEU A 94 7.69 4.26 -4.79
N GLY A 95 7.41 4.48 -6.09
CA GLY A 95 8.43 4.71 -7.11
C GLY A 95 9.24 5.99 -6.87
N LYS A 96 8.73 6.98 -6.13
CA LYS A 96 9.52 8.16 -5.73
C LYS A 96 10.67 7.81 -4.79
N LEU A 97 10.53 6.77 -3.98
CA LEU A 97 11.64 6.29 -3.15
C LEU A 97 12.83 5.84 -4.01
N ASP A 98 12.58 5.11 -5.09
CA ASP A 98 13.64 4.67 -6.01
C ASP A 98 14.25 5.86 -6.74
N TYR A 99 13.41 6.78 -7.24
CA TYR A 99 13.88 7.99 -7.91
C TYR A 99 14.81 8.82 -7.00
N GLY A 100 14.49 8.89 -5.71
CA GLY A 100 15.30 9.57 -4.70
C GLY A 100 16.48 8.75 -4.16
N ASN A 101 16.75 7.55 -4.70
CA ASN A 101 17.76 6.61 -4.21
C ASN A 101 17.67 6.39 -2.69
N TRP A 102 16.48 6.07 -2.18
CA TRP A 102 16.24 5.96 -0.73
C TRP A 102 17.14 4.95 -0.01
N ASN A 103 17.69 3.98 -0.72
CA ASN A 103 18.71 3.07 -0.20
C ASN A 103 19.99 3.76 0.26
N GLU A 104 20.27 4.99 -0.18
CA GLU A 104 21.43 5.78 0.25
C GLU A 104 21.08 6.83 1.32
N TRP A 105 19.82 6.86 1.76
CA TRP A 105 19.38 7.77 2.82
C TRP A 105 19.92 7.34 4.19
N GLU A 106 19.79 8.22 5.17
CA GLU A 106 20.21 7.93 6.54
C GLU A 106 19.54 6.65 7.05
N ILE A 107 20.29 5.89 7.87
CA ILE A 107 19.81 4.59 8.36
C ILE A 107 18.48 4.70 9.11
N ASP A 108 18.31 5.75 9.89
CA ASP A 108 17.09 5.99 10.66
C ASP A 108 15.89 6.27 9.73
N GLU A 109 16.09 7.02 8.64
CA GLU A 109 15.03 7.27 7.64
C GLU A 109 14.59 5.98 6.95
N ARG A 110 15.56 5.16 6.51
CA ARG A 110 15.26 3.88 5.87
C ARG A 110 14.51 2.96 6.84
N ASN A 111 14.97 2.86 8.08
CA ASN A 111 14.33 2.05 9.12
C ASN A 111 12.90 2.51 9.41
N THR A 112 12.67 3.82 9.54
CA THR A 112 11.34 4.38 9.75
C THR A 112 10.42 4.09 8.56
N ILE A 113 10.90 4.22 7.31
CA ILE A 113 10.13 3.86 6.12
C ILE A 113 9.76 2.38 6.14
N ILE A 114 10.73 1.48 6.37
CA ILE A 114 10.47 0.02 6.40
C ILE A 114 9.44 -0.33 7.47
N LYS A 115 9.57 0.25 8.67
CA LYS A 115 8.61 0.05 9.77
C LYS A 115 7.21 0.54 9.38
N PHE A 116 7.12 1.71 8.75
CA PHE A 116 5.86 2.21 8.23
C PHE A 116 5.25 1.31 7.16
N LEU A 117 6.02 0.84 6.18
CA LEU A 117 5.50 -0.03 5.11
C LEU A 117 4.96 -1.35 5.68
N LYS A 118 5.63 -1.93 6.67
CA LYS A 118 5.14 -3.13 7.37
C LYS A 118 3.82 -2.87 8.11
N ALA A 119 3.75 -1.76 8.86
CA ALA A 119 2.54 -1.38 9.59
C ALA A 119 1.38 -1.01 8.65
N TRP A 120 1.67 -0.35 7.53
CA TRP A 120 0.71 -0.06 6.47
C TRP A 120 0.14 -1.35 5.91
N TRP A 121 0.98 -2.28 5.43
CA TRP A 121 0.51 -3.55 4.88
C TRP A 121 -0.43 -4.27 5.85
N LYS A 122 0.01 -4.47 7.09
CA LYS A 122 -0.79 -5.13 8.14
C LYS A 122 -2.12 -4.42 8.40
N TYR A 123 -2.13 -3.09 8.40
CA TYR A 123 -3.36 -2.33 8.57
C TYR A 123 -4.28 -2.49 7.37
N ASP A 124 -3.79 -2.25 6.15
CA ASP A 124 -4.59 -2.25 4.92
C ASP A 124 -5.20 -3.63 4.66
N ILE A 125 -4.38 -4.69 4.67
CA ILE A 125 -4.84 -6.04 4.34
C ILE A 125 -5.94 -6.55 5.29
N ASN A 126 -5.96 -6.07 6.52
CA ASN A 126 -6.89 -6.53 7.56
C ASN A 126 -8.02 -5.55 7.88
N ASN A 127 -8.06 -4.36 7.28
CA ASN A 127 -9.07 -3.35 7.61
C ASN A 127 -9.65 -2.63 6.39
N ALA A 128 -8.96 -2.67 5.25
CA ALA A 128 -9.46 -2.07 4.05
C ALA A 128 -10.61 -2.90 3.44
N PRO A 129 -11.57 -2.25 2.77
CA PRO A 129 -12.77 -2.92 2.28
C PRO A 129 -12.52 -3.87 1.11
N TYR A 130 -11.33 -3.83 0.49
CA TYR A 130 -10.95 -4.70 -0.62
C TYR A 130 -9.43 -4.87 -0.68
N PHE A 131 -8.99 -6.00 -1.24
CA PHE A 131 -7.58 -6.28 -1.54
C PHE A 131 -7.05 -5.38 -2.67
N ASP A 132 -5.90 -4.76 -2.46
CA ASP A 132 -5.18 -3.99 -3.49
C ASP A 132 -3.84 -4.67 -3.82
N SER A 133 -3.74 -5.24 -5.02
CA SER A 133 -2.51 -5.87 -5.49
C SER A 133 -1.34 -4.90 -5.59
N LYS A 134 -1.59 -3.62 -5.89
CA LYS A 134 -0.50 -2.63 -5.98
C LYS A 134 0.13 -2.41 -4.61
N THR A 135 -0.67 -2.31 -3.56
CA THR A 135 -0.15 -2.22 -2.19
C THR A 135 0.70 -3.45 -1.83
N LEU A 136 0.27 -4.68 -2.13
CA LEU A 136 1.09 -5.89 -1.92
C LEU A 136 2.43 -5.81 -2.68
N ILE A 137 2.36 -5.57 -4.00
CA ILE A 137 3.51 -5.61 -4.90
C ILE A 137 4.52 -4.54 -4.52
N GLU A 138 4.07 -3.29 -4.41
CA GLU A 138 4.98 -2.16 -4.24
C GLU A 138 5.62 -2.17 -2.85
N ILE A 139 4.90 -2.58 -1.80
CA ILE A 139 5.50 -2.76 -0.48
C ILE A 139 6.53 -3.89 -0.52
N ASN A 140 6.17 -5.06 -1.08
CA ASN A 140 7.11 -6.18 -1.18
C ASN A 140 8.36 -5.81 -1.98
N ASN A 141 8.25 -5.02 -3.04
CA ASN A 141 9.39 -4.53 -3.81
C ASN A 141 10.32 -3.61 -3.01
N LYS A 142 9.88 -3.02 -1.90
CA LYS A 142 10.74 -2.21 -1.01
C LYS A 142 11.34 -3.00 0.13
N ILE A 143 10.59 -3.94 0.71
CA ILE A 143 11.01 -4.64 1.94
C ILE A 143 11.49 -6.08 1.70
N HIS A 144 11.20 -6.65 0.53
CA HIS A 144 11.54 -8.03 0.12
C HIS A 144 11.16 -9.08 1.18
N ASP A 145 9.95 -8.97 1.75
CA ASP A 145 9.50 -9.75 2.92
C ASP A 145 8.08 -10.29 2.70
N LEU A 146 7.80 -10.84 1.52
CA LEU A 146 6.49 -11.41 1.18
C LEU A 146 5.99 -12.40 2.26
N LYS A 147 6.87 -13.26 2.79
CA LYS A 147 6.48 -14.21 3.84
C LYS A 147 6.06 -13.53 5.13
N GLY A 148 6.79 -12.49 5.56
CA GLY A 148 6.39 -11.67 6.71
C GLY A 148 5.07 -10.94 6.46
N MET A 149 4.86 -10.44 5.24
CA MET A 149 3.59 -9.82 4.84
C MET A 149 2.43 -10.83 4.94
N LEU A 150 2.59 -12.04 4.40
CA LEU A 150 1.56 -13.09 4.48
C LEU A 150 1.27 -13.56 5.91
N HIS A 151 2.26 -13.49 6.81
CA HIS A 151 2.07 -13.78 8.23
C HIS A 151 1.15 -12.76 8.92
N GLU A 152 1.20 -11.49 8.51
CA GLU A 152 0.36 -10.44 9.09
C GLU A 152 -1.09 -10.47 8.55
N TRP A 153 -1.40 -11.30 7.54
CA TRP A 153 -2.74 -11.40 6.97
C TRP A 153 -3.65 -12.26 7.85
N ASP A 154 -4.58 -11.61 8.56
CA ASP A 154 -5.52 -12.26 9.47
C ASP A 154 -6.63 -12.98 8.69
N LEU A 155 -6.60 -14.32 8.71
CA LEU A 155 -7.60 -15.16 8.05
C LEU A 155 -8.62 -15.76 9.03
N ASN A 156 -8.82 -15.17 10.21
CA ASN A 156 -9.98 -15.50 11.03
C ASN A 156 -11.27 -15.24 10.21
N ILE A 157 -12.22 -16.18 10.21
CA ILE A 157 -13.38 -16.19 9.31
C ILE A 157 -14.20 -14.87 9.37
N ASN A 158 -14.26 -14.26 10.54
CA ASN A 158 -15.03 -13.04 10.79
C ASN A 158 -14.21 -11.75 10.62
N SER A 159 -12.95 -11.86 10.20
CA SER A 159 -12.07 -10.71 9.96
C SER A 159 -12.28 -10.14 8.55
N GLN A 160 -11.96 -8.85 8.38
CA GLN A 160 -11.88 -8.25 7.04
C GLN A 160 -10.72 -8.84 6.22
N GLY A 161 -9.65 -9.32 6.88
CA GLY A 161 -8.55 -10.00 6.20
C GLY A 161 -9.01 -11.28 5.50
N PHE A 162 -9.93 -12.06 6.09
CA PHE A 162 -10.51 -13.23 5.42
C PHE A 162 -11.34 -12.84 4.18
N LYS A 163 -12.12 -11.74 4.26
CA LYS A 163 -12.83 -11.21 3.08
C LYS A 163 -11.88 -10.81 1.97
N ASN A 164 -10.80 -10.09 2.31
CA ASN A 164 -9.76 -9.72 1.35
C ASN A 164 -9.03 -10.94 0.77
N TYR A 165 -8.90 -12.04 1.52
CA TYR A 165 -8.32 -13.30 1.04
C TYR A 165 -9.22 -14.00 0.01
N VAL A 166 -10.53 -14.04 0.25
CA VAL A 166 -11.52 -14.51 -0.73
C VAL A 166 -11.48 -13.65 -1.99
N ASP A 167 -11.49 -12.32 -1.83
CA ASP A 167 -11.39 -11.37 -2.93
C ASP A 167 -10.10 -11.56 -3.75
N PHE A 168 -8.97 -11.80 -3.09
CA PHE A 168 -7.70 -12.02 -3.75
C PHE A 168 -7.74 -13.27 -4.64
N ILE A 169 -8.18 -14.41 -4.11
CA ILE A 169 -8.20 -15.63 -4.92
C ILE A 169 -9.17 -15.50 -6.09
N GLU A 170 -10.38 -15.00 -5.84
CA GLU A 170 -11.41 -14.85 -6.88
C GLU A 170 -10.92 -13.96 -8.03
N ASN A 171 -10.38 -12.78 -7.70
CA ASN A 171 -10.03 -11.79 -8.72
C ASN A 171 -8.68 -12.05 -9.39
N TYR A 172 -7.77 -12.79 -8.74
CA TYR A 172 -6.41 -13.02 -9.21
C TYR A 172 -6.12 -14.49 -9.55
N TYR A 173 -7.15 -15.35 -9.60
CA TYR A 173 -7.02 -16.76 -10.00
C TYR A 173 -6.22 -16.94 -11.31
N TYR A 174 -6.55 -16.17 -12.35
CA TYR A 174 -5.87 -16.29 -13.64
C TYR A 174 -4.42 -15.82 -13.59
N ASP A 175 -4.12 -14.79 -12.81
CA ASP A 175 -2.75 -14.35 -12.56
C ASP A 175 -1.96 -15.50 -11.95
N LEU A 176 -2.46 -16.12 -10.87
CA LEU A 176 -1.82 -17.25 -10.19
C LEU A 176 -1.53 -18.44 -11.13
N LYS A 177 -2.32 -18.65 -12.19
CA LYS A 177 -2.05 -19.68 -13.23
C LYS A 177 -1.00 -19.28 -14.27
N GLY A 178 -0.24 -18.22 -14.03
CA GLY A 178 0.79 -17.73 -14.96
C GLY A 178 0.26 -16.79 -16.04
N LYS A 179 -0.97 -16.27 -15.93
CA LYS A 179 -1.46 -15.16 -16.79
C LYS A 179 -1.23 -13.79 -16.13
N ASN A 180 -0.09 -13.66 -15.43
CA ASN A 180 0.37 -12.56 -14.57
C ASN A 180 0.35 -11.17 -15.25
N LYS A 181 -0.83 -10.56 -15.41
CA LYS A 181 -0.97 -9.18 -15.87
C LYS A 181 -1.05 -8.20 -14.70
N SER A 182 -1.79 -8.58 -13.66
CA SER A 182 -2.06 -7.76 -12.48
C SER A 182 -1.01 -7.99 -11.40
N LEU A 183 -0.48 -9.22 -11.30
CA LEU A 183 0.62 -9.60 -10.39
C LEU A 183 2.01 -9.53 -11.05
N SER A 184 2.16 -8.85 -12.19
CA SER A 184 3.41 -8.82 -12.96
C SER A 184 4.61 -8.20 -12.23
N GLY A 185 4.38 -7.54 -11.09
CA GLY A 185 5.45 -7.01 -10.24
C GLY A 185 6.04 -8.02 -9.26
N LEU A 186 5.50 -9.25 -9.20
CA LEU A 186 6.07 -10.36 -8.45
C LEU A 186 6.85 -11.30 -9.38
N ASN A 187 7.95 -11.86 -8.87
CA ASN A 187 8.71 -12.89 -9.57
C ASN A 187 8.08 -14.28 -9.38
N GLN A 188 8.59 -15.30 -10.09
CA GLN A 188 8.02 -16.65 -10.04
C GLN A 188 8.10 -17.27 -8.63
N ASP A 189 9.21 -17.10 -7.91
CA ASP A 189 9.37 -17.66 -6.56
C ASP A 189 8.37 -17.04 -5.56
N GLU A 190 8.04 -15.75 -5.75
CA GLU A 190 7.03 -15.04 -4.98
C GLU A 190 5.61 -15.53 -5.31
N ILE A 191 5.32 -15.78 -6.60
CA ILE A 191 4.06 -16.39 -7.02
C ILE A 191 3.92 -17.80 -6.44
N ASP A 192 4.97 -18.63 -6.51
CA ASP A 192 4.97 -19.97 -5.94
C ASP A 192 4.76 -19.93 -4.41
N THR A 193 5.37 -18.94 -3.74
CA THR A 193 5.16 -18.70 -2.31
C THR A 193 3.70 -18.35 -2.00
N LEU A 194 3.05 -17.52 -2.82
CA LEU A 194 1.63 -17.18 -2.67
C LEU A 194 0.73 -18.40 -2.86
N ILE A 195 0.98 -19.20 -3.90
CA ILE A 195 0.22 -20.41 -4.20
C ILE A 195 0.30 -21.39 -3.03
N LEU A 196 1.51 -21.69 -2.55
CA LEU A 196 1.71 -22.58 -1.40
C LEU A 196 1.02 -22.05 -0.14
N TRP A 197 1.07 -20.74 0.12
CA TRP A 197 0.38 -20.15 1.26
C TRP A 197 -1.14 -20.25 1.12
N ILE A 198 -1.69 -20.06 -0.08
CA ILE A 198 -3.12 -20.24 -0.36
C ILE A 198 -3.52 -21.69 -0.09
N GLU A 199 -2.77 -22.68 -0.59
CA GLU A 199 -3.04 -24.10 -0.40
C GLU A 199 -3.08 -24.49 1.09
N VAL A 200 -2.10 -24.03 1.87
CA VAL A 200 -2.02 -24.26 3.32
C VAL A 200 -3.22 -23.68 4.07
N ASN A 201 -3.82 -22.61 3.57
CA ASN A 201 -4.95 -21.93 4.20
C ASN A 201 -6.32 -22.27 3.58
N SER A 202 -6.36 -23.15 2.57
CA SER A 202 -7.58 -23.49 1.81
C SER A 202 -8.72 -23.99 2.70
N ASN A 203 -8.43 -24.71 3.78
CA ASN A 203 -9.42 -25.20 4.74
C ASN A 203 -10.21 -24.08 5.45
N LYS A 204 -9.70 -22.84 5.45
CA LYS A 204 -10.42 -21.68 6.01
C LYS A 204 -11.60 -21.28 5.13
N LEU A 205 -11.52 -21.50 3.82
CA LEU A 205 -12.62 -21.23 2.90
C LEU A 205 -13.78 -22.20 3.14
N GLU A 206 -13.51 -23.49 3.32
CA GLU A 206 -14.57 -24.46 3.63
C GLU A 206 -15.29 -24.11 4.94
N LYS A 207 -14.53 -23.78 5.99
CA LYS A 207 -15.13 -23.32 7.26
C LYS A 207 -15.91 -22.03 7.10
N GLY A 208 -15.37 -21.08 6.34
CA GLY A 208 -16.04 -19.81 6.06
C GLY A 208 -17.34 -19.98 5.29
N PHE A 209 -17.40 -20.91 4.32
CA PHE A 209 -18.62 -21.21 3.58
C PHE A 209 -19.77 -21.58 4.53
N PHE A 210 -19.53 -22.51 5.45
CA PHE A 210 -20.54 -22.95 6.42
C PHE A 210 -20.91 -21.87 7.43
N GLU A 211 -19.97 -21.03 7.87
CA GLU A 211 -20.27 -19.92 8.79
C GLU A 211 -21.21 -18.90 8.12
N TYR A 212 -20.91 -18.50 6.88
CA TYR A 212 -21.66 -17.46 6.17
C TYR A 212 -22.91 -17.97 5.45
N GLU A 213 -23.14 -19.28 5.35
CA GLU A 213 -24.29 -19.87 4.62
C GLU A 213 -25.63 -19.27 5.07
N SER A 214 -25.78 -19.00 6.37
CA SER A 214 -27.00 -18.41 6.94
C SER A 214 -26.91 -16.91 7.23
N GLU A 215 -25.70 -16.34 7.29
CA GLU A 215 -25.48 -14.93 7.64
C GLU A 215 -25.41 -14.01 6.42
N ASP A 216 -24.78 -14.47 5.34
CA ASP A 216 -24.57 -13.73 4.10
C ASP A 216 -24.46 -14.71 2.93
N GLU A 217 -25.62 -15.05 2.35
CA GLU A 217 -25.72 -16.01 1.24
C GLU A 217 -24.88 -15.57 0.01
N VAL A 218 -24.77 -14.26 -0.23
CA VAL A 218 -23.99 -13.73 -1.35
C VAL A 218 -22.50 -13.98 -1.12
N PHE A 219 -22.01 -13.68 0.08
CA PHE A 219 -20.61 -13.92 0.41
C PHE A 219 -20.30 -15.42 0.55
N SER A 220 -21.20 -16.23 1.11
CA SER A 220 -21.02 -17.70 1.15
C SER A 220 -20.90 -18.30 -0.25
N LYS A 221 -21.75 -17.86 -1.20
CA LYS A 221 -21.62 -18.26 -2.61
C LYS A 221 -20.25 -17.87 -3.20
N LYS A 222 -19.77 -16.66 -2.90
CA LYS A 222 -18.45 -16.19 -3.31
C LYS A 222 -17.32 -17.10 -2.79
N ILE A 223 -17.41 -17.52 -1.53
CA ILE A 223 -16.45 -18.47 -0.94
C ILE A 223 -16.50 -19.82 -1.67
N SER A 224 -17.70 -20.31 -1.98
CA SER A 224 -17.88 -21.57 -2.73
C SER A 224 -17.25 -21.49 -4.14
N ASP A 225 -17.48 -20.41 -4.88
CA ASP A 225 -16.87 -20.18 -6.19
C ASP A 225 -15.33 -20.14 -6.07
N THR A 226 -14.82 -19.51 -5.01
CA THR A 226 -13.39 -19.43 -4.70
C THR A 226 -12.77 -20.80 -4.40
N LEU A 227 -13.44 -21.65 -3.62
CA LEU A 227 -13.02 -23.04 -3.38
C LEU A 227 -12.91 -23.84 -4.68
N TYR A 228 -13.92 -23.72 -5.55
CA TYR A 228 -13.93 -24.37 -6.86
C TYR A 228 -12.77 -23.91 -7.76
N MET A 229 -12.38 -22.63 -7.68
CA MET A 229 -11.21 -22.12 -8.38
C MET A 229 -9.91 -22.76 -7.86
N LEU A 230 -9.74 -22.85 -6.54
CA LEU A 230 -8.54 -23.41 -5.92
C LEU A 230 -8.29 -24.88 -6.26
N GLU A 231 -9.34 -25.70 -6.33
CA GLU A 231 -9.23 -27.11 -6.76
C GLU A 231 -8.63 -27.27 -8.17
N ARG A 232 -8.58 -26.18 -8.94
CA ARG A 232 -8.11 -26.13 -10.32
C ARG A 232 -6.88 -25.25 -10.48
N LEU A 233 -6.33 -24.69 -9.40
CA LEU A 233 -5.11 -23.88 -9.47
C LEU A 233 -3.96 -24.75 -9.98
#